data_AF-A0A2M7E2Z0-F1
#
_entry.id   AF-A0A2M7E2Z0-F1
#
_cell.length_a   1.000
_cell.length_b   1.000
_cell.length_c   1.000
_cell.angle_alpha   90.00
_cell.angle_beta   90.00
_cell.angle_gamma   90.00
#
_symmetry.space_group_name_H-M   'P 1'
#
loop_
_entity.id
_entity.type
_entity.pdbx_description
1 polymer ?
#
loop_
_entity_poly.entity_id
_entity_poly.type
_entity_poly.pdbx_seq_one_letter_code
_entity_poly.pdbx_strand_id
1 'polypeptide(L)'
;MSLEKRIEAFATLGQLLRDYFIYGKKISKSQLLKKWQPEIEKQITEQHFYNAWFTPENVELALKLWSQLLTTDNLEKWINPYKGPFRN
;
A
#
# COMPACT_ATOMS: atom_id res chain seq x y z
N MET A 1 15.82 -8.16 -9.28
CA MET A 1 15.41 -7.49 -8.02
C MET A 1 15.34 -8.54 -6.91
N SER A 2 16.05 -8.34 -5.79
CA SER A 2 16.13 -9.31 -4.68
C SER A 2 14.85 -9.33 -3.84
N LEU A 3 14.73 -10.30 -2.92
CA LEU A 3 13.58 -10.43 -2.02
C LEU A 3 13.49 -9.26 -1.04
N GLU A 4 14.63 -8.83 -0.53
CA GLU A 4 14.78 -7.71 0.41
C GLU A 4 14.28 -6.42 -0.23
N LYS A 5 14.68 -6.17 -1.49
CA LYS A 5 14.21 -5.00 -2.26
C LYS A 5 12.70 -5.04 -2.52
N ARG A 6 12.10 -6.23 -2.67
CA ARG A 6 10.63 -6.37 -2.79
C ARG A 6 9.96 -6.01 -1.46
N ILE A 7 10.44 -6.56 -0.35
CA ILE A 7 9.91 -6.27 0.99
C ILE A 7 9.98 -4.78 1.27
N GLU A 8 11.13 -4.15 1.03
CA GLU A 8 11.34 -2.72 1.21
C GLU A 8 10.37 -1.88 0.37
N ALA A 9 10.19 -2.22 -0.91
CA ALA A 9 9.26 -1.53 -1.79
C ALA A 9 7.81 -1.61 -1.29
N PHE A 10 7.35 -2.79 -0.89
CA PHE A 10 5.98 -2.96 -0.36
C PHE A 10 5.80 -2.31 1.02
N ALA A 11 6.80 -2.36 1.90
CA ALA A 11 6.78 -1.66 3.18
C ALA A 11 6.73 -0.13 2.98
N THR A 12 7.44 0.39 1.97
CA THR A 12 7.40 1.80 1.57
C THR A 12 6.03 2.20 1.05
N LEU A 13 5.38 1.34 0.25
CA LEU A 13 3.99 1.54 -0.18
C LEU A 13 3.05 1.58 1.03
N GLY A 14 3.22 0.65 1.97
CA GLY A 14 2.46 0.67 3.22
C GLY A 14 2.62 1.97 3.99
N GLN A 15 3.85 2.50 4.08
CA GLN A 15 4.11 3.79 4.73
C GLN A 15 3.45 4.95 4.00
N LEU A 16 3.54 4.97 2.67
CA LEU A 16 2.87 5.97 1.84
C LEU A 16 1.35 5.99 2.09
N LEU A 17 0.71 4.81 2.14
CA LEU A 17 -0.71 4.70 2.42
C LEU A 17 -1.04 5.12 3.86
N ARG A 18 -0.22 4.76 4.85
CA ARG A 18 -0.42 5.21 6.25
C ARG A 18 -0.34 6.72 6.35
N ASP A 19 0.67 7.33 5.73
CA ASP A 19 0.82 8.78 5.68
C ASP A 19 -0.39 9.43 5.00
N TYR A 20 -0.88 8.86 3.90
CA TYR A 20 -2.11 9.32 3.24
C TYR A 20 -3.30 9.33 4.21
N PHE A 21 -3.54 8.27 4.97
CA PHE A 21 -4.67 8.22 5.91
C PHE A 21 -4.48 9.06 7.19
N ILE A 22 -3.25 9.34 7.60
CA ILE A 22 -2.95 10.21 8.75
C ILE A 22 -3.08 11.69 8.38
N TYR A 23 -2.51 12.08 7.24
CA TYR A 23 -2.40 13.48 6.85
C TYR A 23 -3.50 13.92 5.89
N GLY A 24 -4.05 13.00 5.10
CA GLY A 24 -5.11 13.26 4.11
C GLY A 24 -4.72 14.43 3.20
N LYS A 25 -5.42 15.57 3.38
CA LYS A 25 -5.23 16.83 2.63
C LYS A 25 -4.35 17.88 3.33
N LYS A 26 -3.78 17.57 4.49
CA LYS A 26 -2.85 18.49 5.19
C LYS A 26 -1.49 18.48 4.50
N ILE A 27 -0.73 19.57 4.63
CA ILE A 27 0.63 19.68 4.08
C ILE A 27 1.52 18.63 4.75
N SER A 28 1.62 17.46 4.13
CA SER A 28 2.64 16.49 4.48
C SER A 28 4.00 17.03 4.04
N LYS A 29 5.02 16.87 4.88
CA LYS A 29 6.41 17.17 4.50
C LYS A 29 6.99 16.09 3.57
N SER A 30 6.31 14.95 3.42
CA SER A 30 6.73 13.85 2.55
C SER A 30 6.60 14.23 1.08
N GLN A 31 7.73 14.37 0.39
CA GLN A 31 7.75 14.56 -1.06
C GLN A 31 7.11 13.37 -1.79
N LEU A 32 7.26 12.15 -1.24
CA LEU A 32 6.68 10.94 -1.79
C LEU A 32 5.14 11.00 -1.75
N LEU A 33 4.56 11.41 -0.62
CA LEU A 33 3.11 11.55 -0.52
C LEU A 33 2.60 12.62 -1.48
N LYS A 34 3.23 13.80 -1.52
CA LYS A 34 2.85 14.87 -2.46
C LYS A 34 2.83 14.39 -3.91
N LYS A 35 3.79 13.55 -4.30
CA LYS A 35 3.89 12.99 -5.65
C LYS A 35 2.73 12.04 -5.97
N TRP A 36 2.36 11.17 -5.03
CA TRP A 36 1.43 10.06 -5.30
C TRP A 36 -0.01 10.30 -4.83
N GLN A 37 -0.24 11.30 -3.98
CA GLN A 37 -1.57 11.62 -3.46
C GLN A 37 -2.62 11.84 -4.57
N PRO A 38 -2.35 12.61 -5.65
CA PRO A 38 -3.33 12.78 -6.72
C PRO A 38 -3.72 11.45 -7.39
N GLU A 39 -2.75 10.55 -7.55
CA GLU A 39 -3.00 9.24 -8.14
C GLU A 39 -3.82 8.36 -7.19
N ILE A 40 -3.51 8.36 -5.89
CA ILE A 40 -4.29 7.61 -4.88
C ILE A 40 -5.75 8.09 -4.88
N GLU A 41 -5.98 9.41 -4.84
CA GLU A 41 -7.32 10.00 -4.85
C GLU A 41 -8.06 9.62 -6.14
N LYS A 42 -7.41 9.73 -7.30
CA LYS A 42 -7.97 9.33 -8.59
C LYS A 42 -8.41 7.87 -8.59
N GLN A 43 -7.56 6.96 -8.14
CA GLN A 43 -7.86 5.52 -8.13
C GLN A 43 -9.02 5.19 -7.17
N ILE A 44 -9.11 5.84 -6.01
CA ILE A 44 -10.26 5.70 -5.11
C ILE A 44 -11.56 6.14 -5.82
N THR A 45 -11.52 7.25 -6.57
CA THR A 45 -12.73 7.79 -7.19
C THR A 45 -13.14 7.10 -8.47
N GLU A 46 -12.22 6.54 -9.26
CA GLU A 46 -12.52 6.09 -10.64
C GLU A 46 -12.66 4.57 -10.78
N GLN A 47 -12.17 3.76 -9.83
CA GLN A 47 -12.15 2.31 -9.98
C GLN A 47 -13.54 1.68 -10.11
N HIS A 48 -14.56 2.30 -9.52
CA HIS A 48 -15.94 1.84 -9.63
C HIS A 48 -16.48 1.83 -11.07
N PHE A 49 -15.97 2.68 -11.96
CA PHE A 49 -16.35 2.69 -13.38
C PHE A 49 -15.93 1.43 -14.12
N TYR A 50 -14.86 0.77 -13.65
CA TYR A 50 -14.35 -0.49 -14.23
C TYR A 50 -14.90 -1.71 -13.50
N ASN A 51 -15.16 -1.59 -12.19
CA ASN A 51 -15.70 -2.66 -11.36
C ASN A 51 -16.62 -2.10 -10.28
N ALA A 52 -17.92 -2.40 -10.35
CA ALA A 52 -18.92 -1.90 -9.40
C ALA A 52 -18.68 -2.30 -7.93
N TRP A 53 -17.88 -3.33 -7.66
CA TRP A 53 -17.48 -3.68 -6.29
C TRP A 53 -16.47 -2.70 -5.70
N PHE A 54 -15.74 -1.96 -6.53
CA PHE A 54 -14.72 -1.01 -6.14
C PHE A 54 -15.31 0.38 -5.94
N THR A 55 -16.39 0.47 -5.17
CA THR A 55 -16.92 1.77 -4.73
C THR A 55 -15.83 2.54 -3.99
N PRO A 56 -15.86 3.89 -4.00
CA PRO A 56 -14.86 4.69 -3.30
C PRO A 56 -14.64 4.26 -1.85
N GLU A 57 -15.71 3.93 -1.12
CA GLU A 57 -15.67 3.49 0.26
C GLU A 57 -14.96 2.14 0.42
N ASN A 58 -15.23 1.20 -0.48
CA ASN A 58 -14.58 -0.12 -0.46
C ASN A 58 -13.10 -0.02 -0.81
N VAL A 59 -12.73 0.82 -1.79
CA VAL A 59 -11.32 1.04 -2.15
C VAL A 59 -10.59 1.73 -1.02
N GLU A 60 -11.18 2.77 -0.43
CA GLU A 60 -10.59 3.48 0.70
C GLU A 60 -10.36 2.54 1.89
N LEU A 61 -11.36 1.71 2.23
CA LEU A 61 -11.26 0.71 3.30
C LEU A 61 -10.15 -0.31 3.01
N ALA A 62 -10.11 -0.84 1.78
CA ALA A 62 -9.08 -1.80 1.38
C ALA A 62 -7.67 -1.20 1.48
N LEU A 63 -7.47 0.01 0.97
CA LEU A 63 -6.19 0.72 1.06
C LEU A 63 -5.80 1.01 2.51
N LYS A 64 -6.75 1.36 3.38
CA LYS A 64 -6.49 1.56 4.81
C LYS A 64 -6.04 0.27 5.49
N LEU A 65 -6.67 -0.86 5.20
CA LEU A 65 -6.24 -2.16 5.72
C LEU A 65 -4.86 -2.56 5.20
N TRP A 66 -4.60 -2.40 3.90
CA TRP A 66 -3.27 -2.64 3.33
C TRP A 66 -2.20 -1.74 3.95
N SER A 67 -2.52 -0.49 4.26
CA SER A 67 -1.59 0.41 4.96
C SER A 67 -1.13 -0.17 6.30
N GLN A 68 -1.96 -0.92 7.00
CA GLN A 68 -1.61 -1.54 8.29
C GLN A 68 -0.86 -2.86 8.13
N LEU A 69 -1.18 -3.62 7.08
CA LEU A 69 -0.57 -4.93 6.82
C LEU A 69 0.81 -4.84 6.17
N LEU A 70 1.05 -3.85 5.30
CA LEU A 70 2.31 -3.67 4.58
C LEU A 70 3.37 -3.00 5.47
N THR A 71 3.84 -3.73 6.49
CA THR A 71 5.00 -3.38 7.32
C THR A 71 6.13 -4.39 7.06
N THR A 72 7.38 -3.98 7.30
CA THR A 72 8.54 -4.88 7.15
C THR A 72 8.34 -6.17 7.95
N ASP A 73 7.99 -6.06 9.23
CA ASP A 73 7.77 -7.21 10.11
C ASP A 73 6.69 -8.16 9.58
N ASN A 74 5.55 -7.62 9.12
CA ASN A 74 4.45 -8.43 8.60
C ASN A 74 4.85 -9.13 7.30
N LEU A 75 5.53 -8.43 6.40
CA LEU A 75 6.00 -8.97 5.12
C LEU A 75 7.07 -10.04 5.33
N GLU A 76 8.03 -9.82 6.21
CA GLU A 76 9.05 -10.80 6.57
C GLU A 76 8.42 -12.05 7.18
N LYS A 77 7.50 -11.87 8.14
CA LYS A 77 6.77 -12.98 8.76
C LYS A 77 5.94 -13.76 7.74
N TRP A 78 5.24 -13.07 6.84
CA TRP A 78 4.44 -13.69 5.79
C TRP A 78 5.29 -14.48 4.80
N ILE A 79 6.47 -13.98 4.45
CA ILE A 79 7.36 -14.61 3.46
C ILE A 79 8.20 -15.73 4.07
N ASN A 80 8.48 -15.69 5.38
CA ASN A 80 9.38 -16.64 6.05
C ASN A 80 9.10 -18.13 5.74
N PRO A 81 7.83 -18.62 5.72
CA PRO A 81 7.52 -20.01 5.38
C PRO A 81 7.95 -20.41 3.95
N TYR A 82 8.03 -19.45 3.04
CA TYR A 82 8.39 -19.68 1.63
C TYR A 82 9.90 -19.64 1.37
N LYS A 83 10.73 -19.49 2.41
CA LYS A 83 12.20 -19.57 2.34
C LYS A 83 12.72 -21.01 2.48
N GLY A 84 11.85 -21.99 2.75
CA GLY A 84 12.20 -23.40 2.94
C GLY A 84 12.65 -24.15 1.67
N PRO A 85 13.10 -25.42 1.81
CA PRO A 85 13.88 -26.15 0.81
C PRO A 85 13.12 -26.55 -0.47
N PHE A 86 11.84 -26.22 -0.60
CA PHE A 86 10.99 -26.63 -1.72
C PHE A 86 10.97 -25.62 -2.88
N ARG A 87 12.01 -24.78 -3.01
CA ARG A 87 12.21 -23.96 -4.21
C ARG A 87 13.04 -24.75 -5.23
N ASN A 88 12.35 -25.38 -6.17
CA ASN A 88 12.91 -25.80 -7.47
C ASN A 88 13.11 -24.59 -8.38
#